data_AF-A0A3D2AUF9-F1
#
_entry.id   AF-A0A3D2AUF9-F1
#
_cell.length_a   1.000
_cell.length_b   1.000
_cell.length_c   1.000
_cell.angle_alpha   90.00
_cell.angle_beta   90.00
_cell.angle_gamma   90.00
#
_symmetry.space_group_name_H-M   'P 1'
#
loop_
_entity.id
_entity.type
_entity.pdbx_description
1 polymer ?
#
loop_
_entity_poly.entity_id
_entity_poly.type
_entity_poly.pdbx_seq_one_letter_code
_entity_poly.pdbx_strand_id
1 'polypeptide(L)' 'MRNLTLKLPEEMDSRLEEIARKQNISKGQALKKALALLSMAERESQQGNFLGFVRQKPNAAEGDFEVVGRVSGL' A
#
# COMPACT_ATOMS: atom_id res chain seq x y z
N MET A 1 13.03 -4.46 -20.48
CA MET A 1 12.49 -4.63 -19.10
C MET A 1 13.54 -5.35 -18.26
N ARG A 2 13.66 -5.04 -16.97
CA ARG A 2 14.55 -5.77 -16.04
C ARG A 2 13.72 -6.77 -15.24
N ASN A 3 14.27 -7.96 -15.00
CA ASN A 3 13.62 -9.02 -14.24
C ASN A 3 14.13 -9.00 -12.79
N LEU A 4 13.23 -9.28 -11.84
CA LEU A 4 13.53 -9.40 -10.42
C LEU A 4 12.95 -10.73 -9.93
N THR A 5 13.80 -11.57 -9.33
CA THR A 5 13.40 -12.81 -8.67
C THR A 5 13.55 -12.63 -7.17
N LEU A 6 12.49 -12.91 -6.42
CA LEU A 6 12.44 -12.76 -4.96
C LEU A 6 12.03 -14.08 -4.34
N LYS A 7 12.63 -14.42 -3.21
CA LYS A 7 12.12 -15.47 -2.31
C LYS A 7 11.28 -14.78 -1.24
N LEU A 8 10.01 -15.15 -1.15
CA LEU A 8 9.09 -14.64 -0.15
C LEU A 8 8.80 -15.73 0.88
N PRO A 9 8.62 -15.38 2.16
CA PRO A 9 7.97 -16.27 3.12
C PRO A 9 6.61 -16.71 2.59
N GLU A 10 6.22 -17.96 2.89
CA GLU A 10 4.99 -18.57 2.39
C GLU A 10 3.73 -17.74 2.71
N GLU A 11 3.68 -17.15 3.91
CA GLU A 11 2.57 -16.27 4.31
C GLU A 11 2.48 -15.03 3.40
N MET A 12 3.61 -14.43 3.01
CA MET A 12 3.62 -13.26 2.16
C MET A 12 3.21 -13.58 0.72
N ASP A 13 3.67 -14.70 0.16
CA ASP A 13 3.23 -15.14 -1.17
C ASP A 13 1.72 -15.44 -1.18
N SER A 14 1.22 -16.10 -0.13
CA SER A 14 -0.21 -16.40 0.02
C SER A 14 -1.06 -15.13 0.09
N ARG A 15 -0.64 -14.13 0.89
CA ARG A 15 -1.31 -12.81 0.95
C ARG A 15 -1.25 -12.09 -0.39
N LEU A 16 -0.13 -12.15 -1.10
CA LEU A 16 0.03 -11.54 -2.42
C LEU A 16 -0.90 -12.18 -3.45
N GLU A 17 -1.03 -13.51 -3.43
CA GLU A 17 -1.95 -14.27 -4.28
C GLU A 17 -3.42 -13.89 -4.00
N GLU A 18 -3.79 -13.72 -2.73
CA GLU A 18 -5.13 -13.29 -2.34
C GLU A 18 -5.45 -11.88 -2.85
N ILE A 19 -4.52 -10.93 -2.68
CA ILE A 19 -4.66 -9.55 -3.17
C ILE A 19 -4.81 -9.54 -4.70
N ALA A 20 -3.94 -10.29 -5.39
CA ALA A 20 -3.94 -10.40 -6.84
C ALA A 20 -5.29 -10.92 -7.35
N ARG A 21 -5.82 -11.99 -6.71
CA ARG A 21 -7.13 -12.57 -7.01
C ARG A 21 -8.28 -11.59 -6.75
N LYS A 22 -8.32 -10.95 -5.59
CA LYS A 22 -9.37 -9.98 -5.21
C LYS A 22 -9.45 -8.80 -6.18
N GLN A 23 -8.31 -8.38 -6.72
CA GLN A 23 -8.22 -7.26 -7.66
C GLN A 23 -8.23 -7.69 -9.13
N ASN A 24 -8.35 -9.00 -9.42
CA ASN A 24 -8.26 -9.56 -10.77
C ASN A 24 -7.00 -9.11 -11.55
N ILE A 25 -5.84 -9.18 -10.90
CA ILE A 25 -4.52 -8.82 -11.47
C ILE A 25 -3.50 -9.93 -11.24
N SER A 26 -2.35 -9.88 -11.92
CA SER A 26 -1.23 -10.78 -11.64
C SER A 26 -0.49 -10.41 -10.34
N LYS A 27 0.18 -11.38 -9.71
CA LYS A 27 1.10 -11.13 -8.58
C LYS A 27 2.16 -10.07 -8.90
N GLY A 28 2.69 -10.09 -10.12
CA GLY A 28 3.65 -9.08 -10.57
C GLY A 28 3.06 -7.66 -10.61
N GLN A 29 1.79 -7.50 -10.99
CA GLN A 29 1.10 -6.20 -10.92
C GLN A 29 0.84 -5.77 -9.48
N ALA A 30 0.42 -6.69 -8.61
CA ALA A 30 0.25 -6.40 -7.19
C ALA A 30 1.57 -5.94 -6.54
N LEU A 31 2.68 -6.61 -6.85
CA LEU A 31 4.01 -6.22 -6.38
C LEU A 31 4.46 -4.86 -6.93
N LYS A 32 4.17 -4.55 -8.20
CA LYS A 32 4.42 -3.21 -8.77
C LYS A 32 3.66 -2.12 -8.02
N LYS A 33 2.40 -2.35 -7.64
CA LYS A 33 1.62 -1.41 -6.83
C LYS A 33 2.26 -1.21 -5.45
N ALA A 34 2.70 -2.28 -4.80
CA ALA A 34 3.39 -2.19 -3.51
C ALA A 34 4.68 -1.37 -3.60
N LEU A 35 5.49 -1.58 -4.64
CA LEU A 35 6.71 -0.79 -4.87
C LEU A 35 6.41 0.70 -5.16
N ALA A 36 5.33 0.99 -5.88
CA ALA A 36 4.90 2.37 -6.09
C ALA A 36 4.51 3.05 -4.77
N LEU A 37 3.77 2.35 -3.90
CA LEU A 37 3.43 2.86 -2.56
C LEU A 37 4.67 3.12 -1.70
N LEU A 38 5.66 2.22 -1.74
CA LEU A 38 6.93 2.41 -1.04
C LEU A 38 7.65 3.68 -1.51
N SER A 39 7.74 3.89 -2.83
CA SER A 39 8.38 5.08 -3.40
C SER A 39 7.64 6.38 -3.02
N MET A 40 6.31 6.34 -2.94
CA MET A 40 5.52 7.47 -2.47
C MET A 40 5.78 7.73 -0.98
N ALA A 41 5.81 6.69 -0.15
CA ALA A 41 6.08 6.82 1.28
C ALA A 41 7.44 7.48 1.55
N GLU A 42 8.48 7.04 0.84
CA GLU A 42 9.83 7.62 0.94
C GLU A 42 9.84 9.09 0.55
N ARG A 43 9.19 9.45 -0.56
CA ARG A 43 9.10 10.84 -1.02
C ARG A 43 8.40 11.74 0.00
N GLU A 44 7.28 11.30 0.55
CA GLU A 44 6.52 12.05 1.56
C GLU A 44 7.34 12.21 2.86
N SER A 45 8.02 11.14 3.28
CA SER A 45 8.90 11.16 4.46
C SER A 45 10.01 12.21 4.35
N GLN A 46 10.62 12.35 3.17
CA GLN A 46 11.64 13.38 2.91
C GLN A 46 11.09 14.81 3.03
N GLN A 47 9.78 15.00 2.91
CA GLN A 47 9.10 16.29 3.08
C GLN A 47 8.58 16.49 4.51
N GLY A 48 8.82 15.54 5.42
CA GLY A 48 8.29 15.55 6.79
C GLY A 48 6.85 15.05 6.90
N ASN A 49 6.26 14.54 5.81
CA ASN A 49 4.92 13.99 5.79
C ASN A 49 4.94 12.50 6.14
N PHE A 50 3.78 11.96 6.54
CA PHE A 50 3.62 10.54 6.84
C PHE A 50 2.41 9.97 6.11
N LEU A 51 2.53 8.71 5.68
CA LEU A 51 1.35 7.97 5.21
C LEU A 51 0.50 7.56 6.41
N GLY A 52 -0.81 7.70 6.27
CA GLY A 52 -1.79 7.32 7.27
C GLY A 52 -3.06 6.79 6.63
N PHE A 53 -3.84 6.10 7.45
CA PHE A 53 -5.19 5.72 7.11
C PHE A 53 -6.13 6.81 7.62
N VAL A 54 -6.97 7.32 6.72
CA VAL A 54 -8.02 8.27 7.05
C VAL A 54 -9.37 7.62 6.81
N ARG A 55 -10.36 8.01 7.59
CA ARG A 55 -11.75 7.57 7.43
C ARG A 55 -12.63 8.80 7.32
N GLN A 56 -13.58 8.77 6.40
CA GLN A 56 -14.59 9.82 6.34
C GLN A 56 -15.50 9.71 7.56
N LYS A 57 -15.70 10.83 8.26
CA LYS A 57 -16.58 10.83 9.43
C LYS A 57 -18.01 10.47 9.03
N PRO A 58 -18.76 9.73 9.87
CA PRO A 58 -20.16 9.45 9.60
C PRO A 58 -20.95 10.77 9.46
N ASN A 59 -21.77 10.88 8.42
CA ASN A 59 -22.61 12.05 8.11
C ASN A 59 -21.87 13.37 7.82
N ALA A 60 -20.56 13.32 7.56
CA ALA A 60 -19.81 14.53 7.24
C ALA A 60 -19.80 14.84 5.73
N ALA A 61 -19.64 16.12 5.41
CA ALA A 61 -19.45 16.57 4.04
C ALA A 61 -18.19 15.93 3.41
N GLU A 62 -18.15 15.88 2.09
CA GLU A 62 -16.97 15.40 1.36
C GLU A 62 -15.72 16.18 1.80
N GLY A 63 -14.66 15.46 2.15
CA GLY A 63 -13.40 16.06 2.60
C GLY A 63 -13.20 16.12 4.12
N ASP A 64 -14.22 15.84 4.94
CA ASP A 64 -14.05 15.77 6.39
C ASP A 64 -13.64 14.36 6.85
N PHE A 65 -12.34 14.21 7.07
CA PHE A 65 -11.70 12.96 7.45
C PHE A 65 -11.17 13.00 8.89
N GLU A 66 -11.23 11.86 9.56
CA GLU A 66 -10.47 11.60 10.78
C GLU A 66 -9.27 10.69 10.50
N VAL A 67 -8.15 10.95 11.18
CA VAL A 67 -6.98 10.08 11.11
C VAL A 67 -7.24 8.84 11.97
N VAL A 68 -7.25 7.67 11.32
CA VAL A 68 -7.47 6.38 11.98
C VAL A 68 -6.14 5.78 12.45
N GLY A 69 -5.06 6.06 11.75
CA GLY A 69 -3.75 5.57 12.13
C GLY A 69 -2.65 6.05 11.21
N ARG A 70 -1.42 5.95 11.68
CA ARG A 70 -0.20 6.23 10.91
C ARG A 70 0.43 4.90 10.50
N VAL A 71 0.92 4.83 9.27
CA VAL A 71 1.74 3.70 8.82
C VAL A 71 3.16 3.92 9.32
N SER A 72 3.68 2.97 10.09
CA SER A 72 5.06 2.96 10.59
C SER A 72 5.82 1.76 10.05
N GLY A 73 7.07 1.94 9.63
CA GLY A 73 7.94 0.86 9.14
C GLY A 73 7.88 0.62 7.63
N LEU A 74 7.46 1.62 6.85
CA LEU A 74 7.73 1.71 5.41
C LEU A 74 9.08 2.38 5.17
#